data_AF-A0A3D4ZPP7-F1
#
_entry.id   AF-A0A3D4ZPP7-F1
#
_cell.length_a   1.000
_cell.length_b   1.000
_cell.length_c   1.000
_cell.angle_alpha   90.00
_cell.angle_beta   90.00
_cell.angle_gamma   90.00
#
_symmetry.space_group_name_H-M   'P 1'
#
loop_
_entity.id
_entity.type
_entity.pdbx_description
1 polymer ?
#
loop_
_entity_poly.entity_id
_entity_poly.type
_entity_poly.pdbx_seq_one_letter_code
_entity_poly.pdbx_strand_id
1 'polypeptide(L)'
;MPDKLHLQADRLLADGDTIDISGMHFTVISTPGHTKGSVCYLYEDAVFSGDTLFRGTCGRCDFYGGNSHAMRDSLAKLAALEGDRPVYPGHEDETSLDWERKYNRFMGSKQ
;
A
#
# COMPACT_ATOMS: atom_id res chain seq x y z
N MET A 1 -27.40 2.87 19.52
CA MET A 1 -26.33 2.77 18.50
C MET A 1 -26.87 3.53 17.31
N PRO A 2 -26.21 4.58 16.80
CA PRO A 2 -26.65 5.17 15.54
C PRO A 2 -26.63 4.07 14.48
N ASP A 3 -27.63 4.08 13.58
CA ASP A 3 -27.68 3.17 12.44
C ASP A 3 -26.32 3.17 11.77
N LYS A 4 -25.71 1.98 11.65
CA LYS A 4 -24.42 1.84 10.96
C LYS A 4 -24.58 2.45 9.58
N LEU A 5 -23.77 3.45 9.27
CA LEU A 5 -23.69 3.99 7.92
C LEU A 5 -23.22 2.85 7.01
N HIS A 6 -24.15 2.22 6.28
CA HIS A 6 -23.86 1.20 5.29
C HIS A 6 -23.38 1.89 4.02
N LEU A 7 -22.10 2.23 3.97
CA LEU A 7 -21.45 2.70 2.74
C LEU A 7 -21.13 1.48 1.87
N GLN A 8 -21.70 1.46 0.67
CA GLN A 8 -21.36 0.49 -0.36
C GLN A 8 -20.59 1.24 -1.45
N ALA A 9 -19.41 0.75 -1.80
CA ALA A 9 -18.67 1.26 -2.94
C ALA A 9 -19.40 0.87 -4.23
N ASP A 10 -19.46 1.79 -5.21
CA ASP A 10 -20.05 1.52 -6.53
C ASP A 10 -19.27 0.46 -7.30
N ARG A 11 -17.95 0.41 -7.07
CA ARG A 11 -17.02 -0.56 -7.66
C ARG A 11 -16.06 -1.06 -6.60
N LEU A 12 -15.93 -2.38 -6.52
CA LEU A 12 -14.86 -3.05 -5.77
C LEU A 12 -13.65 -3.25 -6.69
N LEU A 13 -12.46 -3.20 -6.10
CA LEU A 13 -11.20 -3.32 -6.83
C LEU A 13 -10.46 -4.59 -6.43
N ALA A 14 -9.83 -5.24 -7.41
CA ALA A 14 -8.96 -6.39 -7.24
C ALA A 14 -7.50 -6.05 -7.58
N ASP A 15 -6.58 -6.96 -7.24
CA ASP A 15 -5.18 -6.84 -7.64
C ASP A 15 -5.05 -6.80 -9.17
N GLY A 16 -4.28 -5.85 -9.70
CA GLY A 16 -4.08 -5.67 -11.13
C GLY A 16 -5.19 -4.93 -11.86
N ASP A 17 -6.28 -4.55 -11.16
CA ASP A 17 -7.31 -3.69 -11.76
C ASP A 17 -6.70 -2.34 -12.18
N THR A 18 -7.26 -1.78 -13.24
CA THR A 18 -6.98 -0.41 -13.65
C THR A 18 -8.16 0.51 -13.39
N ILE A 19 -7.87 1.76 -13.08
CA ILE A 19 -8.85 2.84 -12.91
C ILE A 19 -8.45 3.97 -13.85
N ASP A 20 -9.39 4.42 -14.66
CA ASP A 20 -9.25 5.62 -15.47
C ASP A 20 -10.11 6.72 -14.87
N ILE A 21 -9.49 7.86 -14.56
CA ILE A 21 -10.18 9.05 -14.11
C ILE A 21 -9.74 10.21 -15.00
N SER A 22 -10.53 10.55 -16.01
CA SER A 22 -10.26 11.66 -16.92
C SER A 22 -8.88 11.57 -17.60
N GLY A 23 -8.45 10.36 -17.96
CA GLY A 23 -7.14 10.09 -18.57
C GLY A 23 -6.00 9.85 -17.57
N MET A 24 -6.27 9.90 -16.27
CA MET A 24 -5.33 9.43 -15.25
C MET A 24 -5.49 7.93 -15.05
N HIS A 25 -4.45 7.16 -15.40
CA HIS A 25 -4.45 5.71 -15.31
C HIS A 25 -3.77 5.24 -14.02
N PHE A 26 -4.52 4.56 -13.17
CA PHE A 26 -4.02 3.95 -11.95
C PHE A 26 -4.03 2.42 -12.08
N THR A 27 -2.97 1.77 -11.61
CA THR A 27 -2.93 0.32 -11.42
C THR A 27 -3.04 0.01 -9.94
N VAL A 28 -3.98 -0.88 -9.58
CA VAL A 28 -4.20 -1.32 -8.21
C VAL A 28 -3.23 -2.45 -7.88
N ILE A 29 -2.53 -2.32 -6.75
CA ILE A 29 -1.69 -3.36 -6.17
C ILE A 29 -2.30 -3.73 -4.82
N SER A 30 -2.85 -4.93 -4.72
CA SER A 30 -3.33 -5.47 -3.45
C SER A 30 -2.18 -5.61 -2.47
N THR A 31 -2.32 -4.99 -1.31
CA THR A 31 -1.29 -4.95 -0.26
C THR A 31 -1.88 -5.19 1.14
N PRO A 32 -2.52 -6.36 1.38
CA PRO A 32 -3.11 -6.66 2.67
C PRO A 32 -2.04 -6.70 3.76
N GLY A 33 -2.39 -6.24 4.96
CA GLY A 33 -1.46 -6.24 6.08
C GLY A 33 -1.95 -5.36 7.20
N HIS A 34 -2.00 -4.05 6.97
CA HIS A 34 -2.61 -3.11 7.91
C HIS A 34 -4.11 -3.41 8.06
N THR A 35 -4.79 -3.57 6.93
CA THR A 35 -6.14 -4.13 6.84
C THR A 35 -6.19 -5.23 5.78
N LYS A 36 -7.30 -6.00 5.75
CA LYS A 36 -7.53 -7.03 4.72
C LYS A 36 -7.73 -6.44 3.32
N GLY A 37 -8.21 -5.19 3.24
CA GLY A 37 -8.58 -4.53 1.98
C GLY A 37 -7.59 -3.44 1.56
N SER A 38 -6.42 -3.38 2.20
CA SER A 38 -5.38 -2.40 1.86
C SER A 38 -4.88 -2.62 0.43
N VAL A 39 -4.74 -1.53 -0.30
CA VAL A 39 -4.18 -1.48 -1.66
C VAL A 39 -3.22 -0.30 -1.78
N CYS A 40 -2.25 -0.42 -2.67
CA CYS A 40 -1.48 0.70 -3.18
C CYS A 40 -1.97 1.05 -4.59
N TYR A 41 -1.85 2.32 -4.97
CA TYR A 41 -2.12 2.77 -6.35
C TYR A 41 -0.82 3.20 -7.01
N LEU A 42 -0.53 2.62 -8.17
CA LEU A 42 0.54 3.07 -9.04
C LEU A 42 -0.05 4.05 -10.05
N TYR A 43 0.48 5.26 -10.11
CA TYR A 43 0.11 6.30 -11.08
C TYR A 43 1.40 6.83 -11.69
N GLU A 44 1.57 6.65 -13.01
CA GLU A 44 2.85 6.92 -13.67
C GLU A 44 3.99 6.21 -12.91
N ASP A 45 4.96 6.97 -12.40
CA ASP A 45 6.08 6.45 -11.61
C ASP A 45 5.84 6.53 -10.09
N ALA A 46 4.72 7.08 -9.62
CA ALA A 46 4.44 7.29 -8.21
C ALA A 46 3.62 6.15 -7.58
N VAL A 47 3.91 5.84 -6.32
CA VAL A 47 3.17 4.87 -5.51
C VAL A 47 2.45 5.58 -4.37
N PHE A 48 1.12 5.54 -4.37
CA PHE A 48 0.30 5.90 -3.22
C PHE A 48 0.13 4.67 -2.33
N SER A 49 0.81 4.63 -1.19
CA SER A 49 0.96 3.40 -0.40
C SER A 49 -0.05 3.22 0.73
N GLY A 50 -0.82 4.26 1.05
CA GLY A 50 -1.68 4.26 2.23
C GLY A 50 -0.89 3.84 3.48
N ASP A 51 -1.41 2.88 4.22
CA ASP A 51 -0.79 2.38 5.46
C ASP A 51 0.07 1.12 5.26
N THR A 52 0.35 0.75 4.01
CA THR A 52 1.21 -0.40 3.70
C THR A 52 2.69 -0.05 3.90
N LEU A 53 3.14 1.10 3.39
CA LEU A 53 4.54 1.53 3.44
C LEU A 53 4.62 2.99 3.86
N PHE A 54 5.34 3.28 4.94
CA PHE A 54 5.66 4.62 5.43
C PHE A 54 7.16 4.86 5.34
N ARG A 55 7.59 6.12 5.53
CA ARG A 55 9.01 6.45 5.60
C ARG A 55 9.72 5.73 6.76
N GLY A 56 10.54 4.73 6.45
CA GLY A 56 11.30 3.92 7.40
C GLY A 56 10.47 2.95 8.25
N THR A 57 9.18 2.79 8.00
CA THR A 57 8.27 1.91 8.77
C THR A 57 7.07 1.43 7.94
N CYS A 58 6.09 0.77 8.56
CA CYS A 58 4.83 0.33 7.94
C CYS A 58 3.66 0.46 8.93
N GLY A 59 2.42 0.31 8.45
CA GLY A 59 1.22 0.30 9.28
C GLY A 59 1.20 -0.84 10.29
N ARG A 60 0.52 -0.61 11.42
CA ARG A 60 0.28 -1.62 12.45
C ARG A 60 -0.61 -2.75 11.93
N CYS A 61 -0.46 -3.96 12.47
CA CYS A 61 -1.16 -5.16 11.99
C CYS A 61 -1.97 -5.89 13.09
N ASP A 62 -2.16 -5.27 14.25
CA ASP A 62 -2.67 -5.91 15.48
C ASP A 62 -4.16 -5.62 15.75
N PHE A 63 -4.82 -4.84 14.90
CA PHE A 63 -6.28 -4.65 14.93
C PHE A 63 -7.03 -5.67 14.08
N TYR A 64 -8.36 -5.66 14.18
CA TYR A 64 -9.22 -6.58 13.43
C TYR A 64 -8.93 -6.52 11.93
N GLY A 65 -8.54 -7.66 11.37
CA GLY A 65 -8.19 -7.80 9.96
C GLY A 65 -6.76 -7.42 9.59
N GLY A 66 -5.95 -6.97 10.55
CA GLY A 66 -4.51 -6.86 10.38
C GLY A 66 -3.82 -8.23 10.34
N ASN A 67 -2.72 -8.33 9.59
CA ASN A 67 -1.90 -9.54 9.46
C ASN A 67 -0.45 -9.18 9.10
N SER A 68 0.49 -9.44 10.02
CA SER A 68 1.91 -9.10 9.84
C SER A 68 2.63 -9.94 8.79
N HIS A 69 2.17 -11.16 8.52
CA HIS A 69 2.71 -11.99 7.44
C HIS A 69 2.31 -11.43 6.08
N ALA A 70 1.02 -11.10 5.92
CA ALA A 70 0.52 -10.45 4.72
C ALA A 70 1.19 -9.09 4.47
N MET A 71 1.44 -8.31 5.53
CA MET A 71 2.19 -7.05 5.43
C MET A 71 3.59 -7.28 4.87
N ARG A 72 4.30 -8.31 5.35
CA ARG A 72 5.64 -8.66 4.86
C ARG A 72 5.60 -9.01 3.37
N ASP A 73 4.64 -9.83 2.95
CA ASP A 73 4.49 -10.23 1.54
C ASP A 73 4.15 -9.02 0.66
N SER A 74 3.30 -8.12 1.15
CA SER A 74 2.94 -6.86 0.49
C SER A 74 4.14 -5.92 0.32
N LEU A 75 4.95 -5.76 1.37
CA LEU A 75 6.17 -4.96 1.34
C LEU A 75 7.21 -5.56 0.40
N ALA A 76 7.34 -6.89 0.35
CA ALA A 76 8.20 -7.57 -0.62
C ALA A 76 7.73 -7.34 -2.06
N LYS A 77 6.40 -7.36 -2.31
CA LYS A 77 5.82 -7.03 -3.61
C LYS A 77 6.16 -5.59 -4.03
N LEU A 78 6.07 -4.63 -3.12
CA LEU A 78 6.47 -3.24 -3.38
C LEU A 78 7.98 -3.10 -3.60
N ALA A 79 8.81 -3.84 -2.84
CA ALA A 79 10.26 -3.82 -3.01
C ALA A 79 10.71 -4.33 -4.39
N ALA A 80 9.96 -5.28 -4.97
CA ALA A 80 10.23 -5.88 -6.28
C ALA A 80 9.83 -5.01 -7.48
N LEU A 81 9.10 -3.91 -7.27
CA LEU A 81 8.77 -2.94 -8.33
C LEU A 81 10.06 -2.36 -8.94
N GLU A 82 10.14 -2.12 -10.24
CA GLU A 82 11.39 -1.65 -10.87
C GLU A 82 11.66 -0.15 -10.65
N GLY A 83 12.93 0.26 -10.51
CA GLY A 83 13.29 1.68 -10.39
C GLY A 83 13.02 2.32 -9.02
N ASP A 84 13.37 3.61 -8.92
CA ASP A 84 13.19 4.44 -7.72
C ASP A 84 11.93 5.29 -7.84
N ARG A 85 10.82 4.73 -7.39
CA ARG A 85 9.51 5.38 -7.45
C ARG A 85 9.32 6.29 -6.22
N PRO A 86 8.86 7.55 -6.38
CA PRO A 86 8.38 8.32 -5.24
C PRO A 86 7.19 7.61 -4.58
N VAL A 87 7.19 7.58 -3.25
CA VAL A 87 6.15 6.95 -2.44
C VAL A 87 5.47 8.02 -1.61
N TYR A 88 4.14 8.09 -1.75
CA TYR A 88 3.25 8.99 -1.02
C TYR A 88 2.40 8.18 -0.04
N PRO A 89 2.78 8.14 1.24
CA PRO A 89 2.06 7.34 2.21
C PRO A 89 0.81 8.02 2.75
N GLY A 90 -0.03 7.25 3.47
CA GLY A 90 -1.17 7.80 4.21
C GLY A 90 -0.79 8.64 5.43
N HIS A 91 0.41 8.40 5.97
CA HIS A 91 0.98 9.06 7.16
C HIS A 91 2.50 9.20 7.02
N GLU A 92 3.12 10.03 7.87
CA GLU A 92 4.56 10.38 7.79
C GLU A 92 4.93 11.19 6.53
N ASP A 93 6.23 11.48 6.38
CA ASP A 93 6.77 12.19 5.22
C ASP A 93 6.84 11.31 3.97
N GLU A 94 6.90 11.95 2.79
CA GLU A 94 7.19 11.29 1.52
C GLU A 94 8.56 10.58 1.51
N THR A 95 8.69 9.56 0.68
CA THR A 95 9.92 8.76 0.55
C THR A 95 10.09 8.21 -0.88
N SER A 96 11.05 7.31 -1.08
CA SER A 96 11.29 6.64 -2.36
C SER A 96 11.53 5.15 -2.17
N LEU A 97 11.24 4.34 -3.19
CA LEU A 97 11.46 2.89 -3.10
C LEU A 97 12.93 2.55 -2.82
N ASP A 98 13.91 3.26 -3.37
CA ASP A 98 15.32 3.00 -3.07
C ASP A 98 15.68 3.34 -1.62
N TRP A 99 15.15 4.44 -1.08
CA TRP A 99 15.34 4.78 0.33
C TRP A 99 14.74 3.68 1.22
N GLU A 100 13.52 3.24 0.94
CA GLU A 100 12.85 2.23 1.75
C GLU A 100 13.50 0.84 1.61
N ARG A 101 13.91 0.41 0.42
CA ARG A 101 14.69 -0.82 0.24
C ARG A 101 15.96 -0.84 1.09
N LYS A 102 16.62 0.32 1.22
CA LYS A 102 17.91 0.44 1.90
C LYS A 102 17.77 0.58 3.41
N TYR A 103 16.75 1.28 3.89
CA TYR A 103 16.65 1.69 5.29
C TYR A 103 15.42 1.16 6.03
N ASN A 104 14.38 0.71 5.33
CA ASN A 104 13.19 0.17 5.96
C ASN A 104 13.38 -1.31 6.32
N ARG A 105 13.51 -1.57 7.63
CA ARG A 105 13.66 -2.92 8.17
C ARG A 105 12.52 -3.89 7.82
N PHE A 106 11.36 -3.38 7.41
CA PHE A 106 10.21 -4.21 7.07
C PHE A 106 10.18 -4.60 5.58
N MET A 107 10.92 -3.91 4.70
CA MET A 107 11.05 -4.27 3.28
C MET A 107 12.23 -5.20 2.96
N GLY A 108 13.26 -5.22 3.82
CA GLY A 108 14.48 -5.99 3.60
C GLY A 108 14.36 -7.48 3.94
N SER A 109 15.04 -8.33 3.16
CA SER A 109 15.09 -9.79 3.26
C SER A 109 15.94 -10.33 4.44
N LYS A 110 16.03 -9.62 5.57
CA LYS A 110 16.73 -10.12 6.76
C LYS A 110 15.84 -10.14 7.99
N GLN A 111 15.25 -11.31 8.23
CA GLN A 111 15.11 -11.89 9.57
C GLN A 111 15.70 -13.29 9.55
#